data_AF-A0A937NJJ7-F1
#
_entry.id   AF-A0A937NJJ7-F1
#
_cell.length_a   1.000
_cell.length_b   1.000
_cell.length_c   1.000
_cell.angle_alpha   90.00
_cell.angle_beta   90.00
_cell.angle_gamma   90.00
#
_symmetry.space_group_name_H-M   'P 1'
#
loop_
_entity.id
_entity.type
_entity.pdbx_description
1 polymer ?
#
loop_
_entity_poly.entity_id
_entity_poly.type
_entity_poly.pdbx_seq_one_letter_code
_entity_poly.pdbx_strand_id
1 'polypeptide(L)' 'MFKPQRLTFDELSERLRAYEREYGYSTIEFYRRFENGELGDDDDLMMWAGLYHLYLTSLPVRQFMQRESVLA' A
#
# COMPACT_ATOMS: atom_id res chain seq x y z
N MET A 1 0.10 23.68 0.12
CA MET A 1 -1.12 23.23 -0.59
C MET A 1 -0.85 21.83 -1.11
N PHE A 2 -1.44 20.79 -0.52
CA PHE A 2 -1.28 19.43 -1.02
C PHE A 2 -2.00 19.31 -2.36
N LYS A 3 -1.24 19.03 -3.43
CA LYS A 3 -1.83 18.75 -4.74
C LYS A 3 -2.21 17.27 -4.78
N PRO A 4 -3.47 16.92 -5.09
CA PRO A 4 -3.84 15.53 -5.26
C PRO A 4 -2.98 14.93 -6.37
N GLN A 5 -2.31 13.82 -6.05
CA GLN A 5 -1.46 13.10 -7.00
C GLN A 5 -2.19 11.82 -7.40
N ARG A 6 -2.26 11.56 -8.70
CA ARG A 6 -2.75 10.28 -9.20
C ARG A 6 -1.69 9.23 -8.90
N LEU A 7 -2.12 8.10 -8.36
CA LEU A 7 -1.28 6.96 -8.08
C LEU A 7 -1.92 5.74 -8.74
N THR A 8 -1.17 5.10 -9.64
CA THR A 8 -1.59 3.83 -10.24
C THR A 8 -1.33 2.66 -9.29
N PHE A 9 -1.96 1.53 -9.55
CA PHE A 9 -1.77 0.34 -8.74
C PHE A 9 -0.31 -0.19 -8.79
N ASP A 10 0.32 -0.13 -9.96
CA ASP A 10 1.69 -0.60 -10.14
C ASP A 10 2.69 0.30 -9.39
N GLU A 11 2.50 1.63 -9.47
CA GLU A 11 3.31 2.59 -8.70
C GLU A 11 3.12 2.39 -7.19
N LEU A 12 1.88 2.19 -6.74
CA LEU A 12 1.58 1.88 -5.34
C LEU A 12 2.30 0.60 -4.90
N SER A 13 2.22 -0.46 -5.70
CA SER A 13 2.85 -1.74 -5.40
C SER A 13 4.38 -1.64 -5.38
N GLU A 14 4.97 -0.83 -6.27
CA GLU A 14 6.41 -0.61 -6.29
C GLU A 14 6.89 0.22 -5.10
N ARG A 15 6.11 1.23 -4.67
CA ARG A 15 6.41 1.98 -3.45
C ARG A 15 6.42 1.07 -2.23
N LEU A 16 5.43 0.18 -2.08
CA LEU A 16 5.42 -0.80 -0.98
C LEU A 16 6.66 -1.71 -1.02
N ARG A 17 7.06 -2.21 -2.19
CA ARG A 17 8.31 -2.99 -2.34
C ARG A 17 9.57 -2.17 -2.05
N ALA A 18 9.56 -0.86 -2.29
CA ALA A 18 10.68 0.00 -1.95
C ALA A 18 10.90 0.05 -0.43
N TYR A 19 9.84 0.19 0.37
CA TYR A 19 9.90 0.08 1.83
C TYR A 19 10.45 -1.28 2.28
N GLU A 20 10.05 -2.37 1.63
CA GLU A 20 10.58 -3.70 1.97
C GLU A 20 12.10 -3.79 1.78
N ARG A 21 12.61 -3.20 0.70
CA ARG A 21 14.05 -3.18 0.40
C ARG A 21 14.81 -2.24 1.34
N GLU A 22 14.23 -1.09 1.66
CA GLU A 22 14.86 -0.06 2.48
C GLU A 22 14.99 -0.49 3.94
N TYR A 23 13.92 -1.07 4.51
CA TYR A 23 13.88 -1.47 5.91
C TYR A 23 14.23 -2.95 6.14
N GLY A 24 14.34 -3.76 5.08
CA GLY A 24 14.67 -5.18 5.17
C GLY A 24 13.53 -6.05 5.72
N TYR A 25 12.31 -5.53 5.76
CA TYR A 25 11.12 -6.23 6.24
C TYR A 25 10.21 -6.59 5.08
N SER A 26 9.58 -7.76 5.12
CA SER A 26 8.46 -8.02 4.21
C SER A 26 7.24 -7.17 4.58
N THR A 27 6.32 -6.95 3.65
CA THR A 27 5.03 -6.30 3.92
C THR A 27 4.27 -6.99 5.06
N ILE A 28 4.39 -8.32 5.18
CA ILE A 28 3.77 -9.10 6.27
C ILE A 28 4.40 -8.72 7.62
N GLU A 29 5.72 -8.54 7.65
CA GLU A 29 6.45 -8.12 8.85
C GLU A 29 6.07 -6.69 9.25
N PHE A 30 6.05 -5.77 8.30
CA PHE A 30 5.57 -4.41 8.52
C PHE A 30 4.15 -4.39 9.08
N TYR A 31 3.23 -5.15 8.46
CA TYR A 31 1.84 -5.19 8.90
C TYR A 31 1.69 -5.70 10.34
N ARG A 32 2.45 -6.73 10.71
CA ARG A 32 2.42 -7.25 12.09
C ARG A 32 2.89 -6.20 13.09
N ARG A 33 3.98 -5.49 12.78
CA ARG A 33 4.49 -4.38 13.61
C ARG A 33 3.49 -3.24 13.70
N PHE A 34 2.73 -2.99 12.63
CA PHE A 34 1.71 -1.95 12.60
C PHE A 34 0.56 -2.28 13.55
N GLU A 35 0.02 -3.50 13.45
CA GLU A 35 -1.05 -3.96 14.34
C GLU A 35 -0.63 -3.99 15.81
N ASN A 36 0.64 -4.29 16.09
CA ASN A 36 1.18 -4.28 17.44
C ASN A 36 1.52 -2.88 17.97
N GLY A 37 1.45 -1.83 17.14
CA GLY A 37 1.86 -0.47 17.51
C GLY A 37 3.37 -0.26 17.61
N GLU A 38 4.17 -1.14 17.00
CA GLU A 38 5.63 -1.15 17.05
C GLU A 38 6.30 -0.28 15.97
N LEU A 39 5.53 0.18 14.97
CA LEU A 39 6.04 1.03 13.88
C LEU A 39 6.30 2.49 14.29
N GLY A 40 5.94 2.89 15.51
CA GLY A 40 6.16 4.25 16.00
C GLY A 40 5.42 5.33 15.19
N ASP A 41 5.87 6.57 15.29
CA ASP A 41 5.31 7.77 14.65
C ASP A 41 6.24 8.37 13.58
N ASP A 42 7.14 7.57 13.03
CA ASP A 42 8.01 7.99 11.92
C ASP A 42 7.15 8.28 10.68
N ASP A 43 7.40 9.42 10.04
CA ASP A 43 6.66 9.89 8.87
C ASP A 43 6.67 8.87 7.72
N ASP A 44 7.79 8.16 7.52
CA ASP A 44 7.91 7.16 6.47
C ASP A 44 7.09 5.91 6.78
N LEU A 45 7.02 5.54 8.05
CA LEU A 45 6.27 4.38 8.54
C LEU A 45 4.76 4.65 8.51
N MET A 46 4.35 5.89 8.81
CA MET A 46 2.98 6.36 8.61
C MET A 46 2.61 6.38 7.12
N MET A 47 3.52 6.81 6.24
CA MET A 47 3.29 6.80 4.80
C MET A 47 3.12 5.37 4.26
N TRP A 48 3.98 4.44 4.68
CA TRP A 48 3.84 3.02 4.35
C TRP A 48 2.46 2.48 4.75
N ALA A 49 2.01 2.76 5.97
CA ALA A 49 0.70 2.31 6.45
C ALA A 49 -0.46 2.86 5.60
N GLY A 50 -0.38 4.12 5.19
CA GLY A 50 -1.35 4.75 4.29
C GLY A 50 -1.39 4.08 2.90
N LEU A 51 -0.21 3.81 2.31
CA LEU A 51 -0.10 3.10 1.03
C LEU A 51 -0.65 1.68 1.12
N TYR A 52 -0.36 0.97 2.21
CA TYR A 52 -0.85 -0.39 2.43
C TYR A 52 -2.37 -0.43 2.64
N HIS A 53 -2.93 0.55 3.36
CA HIS A 53 -4.38 0.69 3.48
C HIS A 53 -5.04 0.90 2.11
N LEU A 54 -4.45 1.74 1.26
CA LEU A 54 -4.94 1.96 -0.11
C LEU A 54 -4.81 0.71 -0.99
N TYR A 55 -3.75 -0.10 -0.81
CA TYR A 55 -3.60 -1.40 -1.47
C TYR A 55 -4.80 -2.32 -1.19
N LEU A 56 -5.13 -2.48 0.09
CA LEU A 56 -6.18 -3.38 0.56
C LEU A 56 -7.57 -2.91 0.10
N THR A 57 -7.85 -1.63 0.27
CA THR A 57 -9.17 -1.05 -0.05
C THR A 57 -9.44 -0.94 -1.55
N SER A 58 -8.39 -0.83 -2.39
CA SER A 58 -8.54 -0.84 -3.85
C SER A 58 -8.76 -2.23 -4.43
N LEU A 59 -8.43 -3.31 -3.71
CA LEU A 59 -8.48 -4.69 -4.24
C LEU A 59 -9.88 -5.12 -4.70
N PRO A 60 -10.97 -4.92 -3.93
CA PRO A 60 -12.30 -5.32 -4.36
C PRO A 60 -12.74 -4.63 -5.65
N VAL A 61 -12.46 -3.32 -5.77
CA VAL A 61 -12.80 -2.53 -6.96
C VAL A 61 -11.99 -3.01 -8.17
N ARG A 62 -10.69 -3.31 -7.99
CA ARG A 62 -9.85 -3.84 -9.08
C ARG A 62 -10.32 -5.22 -9.54
N GLN A 63 -10.66 -6.11 -8.61
CA GLN A 63 -11.20 -7.43 -8.95
C GLN A 63 -12.53 -7.31 -9.69
N PHE A 64 -13.40 -6.37 -9.28
CA PHE A 64 -14.64 -6.08 -9.98
C PHE A 64 -14.38 -5.60 -11.41
N MET A 65 -13.53 -4.59 -11.59
CA MET A 65 -13.17 -4.05 -12.92
C MET A 65 -12.54 -5.10 -13.83
N GLN A 66 -11.65 -5.94 -13.30
CA GLN A 66 -11.05 -7.04 -14.07
C GLN A 66 -12.10 -8.04 -14.55
N ARG A 67 -13.06 -8.41 -13.70
CA ARG A 67 -14.15 -9.32 -14.08
C ARG A 67 -15.03 -8.72 -15.18
N GLU A 68 -15.41 -7.45 -15.08
CA GLU A 68 -16.21 -6.81 -16.13
C GLU A 68 -15.44 -6.69 -17.45
N SER A 69 -14.16 -6.35 -17.41
CA SER A 69 -13.33 -6.25 -18.62
C SER A 69 -13.09 -7.59 -19.33
N VAL A 70 -13.22 -8.71 -18.62
CA VAL A 70 -13.10 -10.08 -19.17
C VAL A 70 -14.43 -10.56 -19.76
N LEU A 71 -15.56 -9.97 -19.34
CA LEU A 71 -16.90 -10.34 -19.78
C LEU A 71 -17.44 -9.46 -20.93
N ALA A 72 -16.74 -8.38 -21.27
CA ALA A 72 -17.07 -7.45 -22.36
C ALA A 72 -16.26 -7.75 -23.63
#